data_AF-A0A3B9PBC7-F1
#
_entry.id   AF-A0A3B9PBC7-F1
#
_cell.length_a   1.000
_cell.length_b   1.000
_cell.length_c   1.000
_cell.angle_alpha   90.00
_cell.angle_beta   90.00
_cell.angle_gamma   90.00
#
_symmetry.space_group_name_H-M   'P 1'
#
loop_
_entity.id
_entity.type
_entity.pdbx_description
1 polymer ?
#
loop_
_entity_poly.entity_id
_entity_poly.type
_entity_poly.pdbx_seq_one_letter_code
_entity_poly.pdbx_strand_id
1 'polypeptide(L)'
;MFEATKADYLVWLYSRNIARGIDGTIWYHMDNYGWNKSGLLDGTNTPLPAYDAYAVLTTALDGAVYLRDINDLGAGVLGFEFKKDNRLWVLFSEDDTQKTIPEPDWVNSIYDLFGNTIVPLEGMISFDRPIYIDFDNAPPKADNDELTTDEDKSLDITLTANDIDGDDLTWHIVTPPAHGSLSGKRLISLTRLRQTSMELTALHSK
;
A
#
# COMPACT_ATOMS: atom_id res chain seq x y z
N MET A 1 9.47 -25.24 10.39
CA MET A 1 8.08 -24.93 10.00
C MET A 1 7.40 -24.07 11.07
N PHE A 2 7.11 -24.59 12.26
CA PHE A 2 6.45 -23.82 13.34
C PHE A 2 7.11 -22.47 13.69
N GLU A 3 8.44 -22.43 13.87
CA GLU A 3 9.15 -21.19 14.25
C GLU A 3 9.11 -20.10 13.17
N ALA A 4 9.10 -20.49 11.89
CA ALA A 4 8.99 -19.55 10.78
C ALA A 4 7.57 -18.96 10.72
N THR A 5 6.56 -19.83 10.78
CA THR A 5 5.15 -19.42 10.81
C THR A 5 4.85 -18.51 12.02
N LYS A 6 5.46 -18.78 13.20
CA LYS A 6 5.34 -17.91 14.38
C LYS A 6 5.81 -16.48 14.09
N ALA A 7 6.91 -16.32 13.34
CA ALA A 7 7.40 -15.00 12.93
C ALA A 7 6.40 -14.28 12.02
N ASP A 8 5.80 -15.00 11.07
CA ASP A 8 4.82 -14.44 10.13
C ASP A 8 3.57 -13.93 10.86
N TYR A 9 3.01 -14.76 11.75
CA TYR A 9 1.85 -14.40 12.57
C TYR A 9 2.14 -13.23 13.51
N LEU A 10 3.35 -13.15 14.05
CA LEU A 10 3.75 -12.05 14.93
C LEU A 10 3.73 -10.72 14.16
N VAL A 11 4.33 -10.66 12.97
CA VAL A 11 4.30 -9.47 12.12
C VAL A 11 2.87 -9.09 11.75
N TRP A 12 2.04 -10.05 11.35
CA TRP A 12 0.64 -9.80 11.01
C TRP A 12 -0.16 -9.25 12.19
N LEU A 13 -0.05 -9.88 13.36
CA LEU A 13 -0.82 -9.51 14.55
C LEU A 13 -0.51 -8.09 15.01
N TYR A 14 0.77 -7.75 15.10
CA TYR A 14 1.21 -6.44 15.56
C TYR A 14 0.84 -5.34 14.56
N SER A 15 1.09 -5.53 13.27
CA SER A 15 0.69 -4.58 12.23
C SER A 15 -0.83 -4.35 12.24
N ARG A 16 -1.62 -5.42 12.35
CA ARG A 16 -3.08 -5.33 12.47
C ARG A 16 -3.50 -4.59 13.74
N ASN A 17 -2.87 -4.86 14.88
CA ASN A 17 -3.23 -4.21 16.13
C ASN A 17 -2.99 -2.70 16.07
N ILE A 18 -1.85 -2.26 15.51
CA ILE A 18 -1.58 -0.84 15.26
C ILE A 18 -2.64 -0.26 14.30
N ALA A 19 -2.94 -0.97 13.21
CA ALA A 19 -3.97 -0.58 12.25
C ALA A 19 -5.40 -0.51 12.82
N ARG A 20 -5.61 -1.02 14.04
CA ARG A 20 -6.89 -0.98 14.77
C ARG A 20 -6.82 -0.11 16.03
N GLY A 21 -5.75 0.68 16.20
CA GLY A 21 -5.60 1.63 17.31
C GLY A 21 -5.36 0.95 18.66
N ILE A 22 -4.76 -0.24 18.67
CA ILE A 22 -4.41 -0.94 19.91
C ILE A 22 -3.00 -0.50 20.33
N ASP A 23 -2.93 0.34 21.35
CA ASP A 23 -1.69 1.01 21.82
C ASP A 23 -0.67 0.08 22.50
N GLY A 24 -1.04 -1.18 22.77
CA GLY A 24 -0.17 -2.12 23.47
C GLY A 24 -0.43 -3.56 23.07
N THR A 25 0.50 -4.15 22.33
CA THR A 25 0.53 -5.58 22.05
C THR A 25 1.75 -6.19 22.74
N ILE A 26 1.51 -7.14 23.65
CA ILE A 26 2.57 -7.87 24.35
C ILE A 26 2.53 -9.32 23.86
N TRP A 27 3.62 -9.78 23.25
CA TRP A 27 3.81 -11.19 22.98
C TRP A 27 4.16 -11.92 24.29
N TYR A 28 3.38 -12.95 24.63
CA TYR A 28 3.58 -13.77 25.82
C TYR A 28 4.52 -14.94 25.44
N HIS A 29 5.80 -15.05 25.80
CA HIS A 29 6.70 -14.47 26.80
C HIS A 29 8.14 -14.44 26.20
N MET A 30 9.15 -13.84 26.85
CA MET A 30 10.50 -13.69 26.25
C MET A 30 11.37 -14.96 26.30
N ASP A 31 11.29 -15.74 27.37
CA ASP A 31 12.11 -16.93 27.62
C ASP A 31 11.35 -18.23 27.31
N ASN A 32 11.92 -19.41 27.60
CA ASN A 32 11.28 -20.71 27.36
C ASN A 32 10.64 -21.31 28.63
N TYR A 33 10.33 -20.49 29.64
CA TYR A 33 9.77 -20.94 30.93
C TYR A 33 8.24 -21.05 30.95
N GLY A 34 7.54 -20.65 29.88
CA GLY A 34 6.10 -20.79 29.72
C GLY A 34 5.69 -21.96 28.82
N TRP A 35 4.58 -21.81 28.08
CA TRP A 35 4.03 -22.86 27.23
C TRP A 35 5.00 -23.20 26.09
N ASN A 36 5.26 -24.50 25.88
CA ASN A 36 6.24 -25.03 24.94
C ASN A 36 6.25 -24.27 23.59
N LYS A 37 7.39 -23.66 23.24
CA LYS A 37 7.68 -22.94 21.97
C LYS A 37 7.02 -21.58 21.75
N SER A 38 6.40 -20.96 22.76
CA SER A 38 5.88 -19.59 22.63
C SER A 38 6.91 -18.48 22.87
N GLY A 39 8.09 -18.83 23.38
CA GLY A 39 9.21 -17.91 23.59
C GLY A 39 9.75 -17.26 22.31
N LEU A 40 10.29 -16.05 22.45
CA LEU A 40 11.09 -15.39 21.41
C LEU A 40 12.56 -15.84 21.45
N LEU A 41 13.01 -16.32 22.60
CA LEU A 41 14.31 -16.96 22.77
C LEU A 41 14.13 -18.47 23.01
N ASP A 42 15.13 -19.26 22.63
CA ASP A 42 15.18 -20.67 22.98
C ASP A 42 15.63 -20.91 24.44
N GLY A 43 15.71 -22.18 24.86
CA GLY A 43 16.15 -22.54 26.22
C GLY A 43 17.62 -22.19 26.55
N THR A 44 18.38 -21.69 25.58
CA THR A 44 19.76 -21.23 25.73
C THR A 44 19.91 -19.71 25.60
N ASN A 45 18.79 -18.98 25.54
CA ASN A 45 18.72 -17.54 25.25
C ASN A 45 19.19 -17.15 23.83
N THR A 46 19.13 -18.07 22.88
CA THR A 46 19.41 -17.77 21.47
C THR A 46 18.13 -17.22 20.81
N PRO A 47 18.21 -16.13 20.02
CA PRO A 47 17.08 -15.63 19.25
C PRO A 47 16.46 -16.68 18.33
N LEU A 48 15.13 -16.75 18.35
CA LEU A 48 14.34 -17.52 17.37
C LEU A 48 13.90 -16.59 16.23
N PRO A 49 13.47 -17.12 15.07
CA PRO A 49 13.03 -16.30 13.95
C PRO A 49 11.97 -15.25 14.30
N ALA A 50 11.07 -15.55 15.26
CA ALA A 50 10.08 -14.59 15.72
C ALA A 50 10.69 -13.39 16.46
N TYR A 51 11.82 -13.57 17.16
CA TYR A 51 12.57 -12.46 17.77
C TYR A 51 13.15 -11.55 16.70
N ASP A 52 13.81 -12.13 15.70
CA ASP A 52 14.43 -11.35 14.62
C ASP A 52 13.38 -10.56 13.85
N ALA A 53 12.24 -11.20 13.53
CA ALA A 53 11.12 -10.53 12.90
C ALA A 53 10.48 -9.43 13.76
N TYR A 54 10.40 -9.65 15.08
CA TYR A 54 9.91 -8.63 16.00
C TYR A 54 10.85 -7.42 16.08
N ALA A 55 12.16 -7.64 16.06
CA ALA A 55 13.15 -6.56 16.06
C ALA A 55 13.03 -5.67 14.81
N VAL A 56 12.85 -6.28 13.64
CA VAL A 56 12.62 -5.56 12.38
C VAL A 56 11.29 -4.80 12.43
N LEU A 57 10.21 -5.48 12.82
CA LEU A 57 8.87 -4.91 12.91
C LEU A 57 8.81 -3.69 13.83
N THR A 58 9.36 -3.80 15.03
CA THR A 58 9.37 -2.71 16.00
C THR A 58 10.18 -1.54 15.49
N THR A 59 11.31 -1.77 14.82
CA THR A 59 12.09 -0.70 14.19
C THR A 59 11.32 -0.01 13.06
N ALA A 60 10.68 -0.80 12.21
CA ALA A 60 9.93 -0.31 11.05
C ALA A 60 8.67 0.48 11.46
N LEU A 61 7.95 0.03 12.49
CA LEU A 61 6.68 0.64 12.93
C LEU A 61 6.77 1.53 14.17
N ASP A 62 7.95 1.73 14.75
CA ASP A 62 8.12 2.65 15.88
C ASP A 62 7.69 4.07 15.49
N GLY A 63 6.69 4.61 16.20
CA GLY A 63 6.09 5.92 15.93
C GLY A 63 5.26 6.01 14.64
N ALA A 64 5.01 4.88 13.96
CA ALA A 64 4.26 4.88 12.71
C ALA A 64 2.74 5.02 12.95
N VAL A 65 2.09 5.82 12.12
CA VAL A 65 0.63 6.06 12.14
C VAL A 65 -0.01 5.31 11.01
N TYR A 66 -1.04 4.52 11.30
CA TYR A 66 -1.83 3.83 10.28
C TYR A 66 -2.56 4.80 9.36
N LEU A 67 -2.53 4.53 8.06
CA LEU A 67 -3.24 5.29 7.03
C LEU A 67 -4.41 4.53 6.42
N ARG A 68 -4.17 3.31 5.91
CA ARG A 68 -5.20 2.49 5.27
C ARG A 68 -4.85 1.01 5.19
N ASP A 69 -5.86 0.20 4.90
CA ASP A 69 -5.68 -1.18 4.46
C ASP A 69 -5.29 -1.17 2.96
N ILE A 70 -4.42 -2.12 2.59
CA ILE A 70 -4.01 -2.39 1.21
C ILE A 70 -4.68 -3.69 0.77
N ASN A 71 -5.53 -3.59 -0.24
CA ASN A 71 -6.30 -4.72 -0.79
C ASN A 71 -6.48 -4.58 -2.31
N ASP A 72 -5.71 -3.70 -2.95
CA ASP A 72 -5.85 -3.30 -4.34
C ASP A 72 -4.59 -3.60 -5.19
N LEU A 73 -3.66 -4.42 -4.69
CA LEU A 73 -2.41 -4.80 -5.36
C LEU A 73 -2.46 -6.14 -6.09
N GLY A 74 -3.60 -6.83 -6.10
CA GLY A 74 -3.77 -8.14 -6.74
C GLY A 74 -4.42 -9.16 -5.82
N ALA A 75 -4.81 -10.30 -6.39
CA ALA A 75 -5.51 -11.35 -5.66
C ALA A 75 -4.64 -11.97 -4.56
N GLY A 76 -5.16 -12.03 -3.33
CA GLY A 76 -4.48 -12.60 -2.17
C GLY A 76 -3.30 -11.76 -1.64
N VAL A 77 -3.15 -10.51 -2.09
CA VAL A 77 -2.22 -9.54 -1.50
C VAL A 77 -2.98 -8.68 -0.49
N LEU A 78 -2.58 -8.77 0.77
CA LEU A 78 -3.12 -7.97 1.85
C LEU A 78 -2.02 -7.09 2.43
N GLY A 79 -2.37 -5.95 3.01
CA GLY A 79 -1.38 -5.14 3.68
C GLY A 79 -1.95 -3.98 4.46
N PHE A 80 -1.03 -3.25 5.08
CA PHE A 80 -1.32 -2.01 5.78
C PHE A 80 -0.32 -0.96 5.34
N GLU A 81 -0.81 0.26 5.22
CA GLU A 81 0.01 1.43 4.95
C GLU A 81 0.13 2.26 6.22
N PHE A 82 1.37 2.64 6.54
CA PHE A 82 1.71 3.47 7.69
C PHE A 82 2.54 4.68 7.26
N LYS A 83 2.49 5.74 8.06
CA LYS A 83 3.32 6.94 7.93
C LYS A 83 4.17 7.12 9.18
N LYS A 84 5.48 7.22 8.98
CA LYS A 84 6.46 7.68 9.98
C LYS A 84 7.10 8.97 9.43
N ASP A 85 8.41 8.98 9.23
CA ASP A 85 9.11 9.98 8.41
C ASP A 85 8.73 9.74 6.93
N ASN A 86 8.87 8.48 6.52
CA ASN A 86 8.49 7.95 5.22
C ASN A 86 7.18 7.19 5.30
N ARG A 87 6.64 6.79 4.16
CA ARG A 87 5.58 5.78 4.09
C ARG A 87 6.17 4.39 4.11
N LEU A 88 5.39 3.49 4.68
CA LEU A 88 5.74 2.10 4.83
C LEU A 88 4.54 1.23 4.50
N TRP A 89 4.69 0.35 3.52
CA TRP A 89 3.77 -0.76 3.33
C TRP A 89 4.28 -2.00 4.06
N VAL A 90 3.40 -2.66 4.79
CA VAL A 90 3.62 -4.03 5.28
C VAL A 90 2.67 -4.94 4.52
N LEU A 91 3.23 -5.80 3.67
CA LEU A 91 2.46 -6.68 2.78
C LEU A 91 2.53 -8.14 3.22
N PHE A 92 1.45 -8.87 2.95
CA PHE A 92 1.23 -10.25 3.34
C PHE A 92 0.64 -11.05 2.18
N SER A 93 1.00 -12.34 2.12
CA SER A 93 0.26 -13.33 1.35
C SER A 93 -0.92 -13.84 2.19
N GLU A 94 -2.12 -13.83 1.62
CA GLU A 94 -3.34 -14.30 2.32
C GLU A 94 -3.35 -15.82 2.56
N ASP A 95 -2.69 -16.58 1.69
CA ASP A 95 -2.79 -18.04 1.58
C ASP A 95 -1.43 -18.75 1.66
N ASP A 96 -0.39 -18.04 2.11
CA ASP A 96 1.00 -18.50 2.16
C ASP A 96 1.58 -18.94 0.79
N THR A 97 0.91 -18.60 -0.32
CA THR A 97 1.45 -18.81 -1.68
C THR A 97 2.25 -17.60 -2.13
N GLN A 98 3.19 -17.80 -3.05
CA GLN A 98 3.94 -16.70 -3.63
C GLN A 98 3.02 -15.73 -4.36
N LYS A 99 3.10 -14.46 -3.98
CA LYS A 99 2.48 -13.32 -4.64
C LYS A 99 3.54 -12.56 -5.41
N THR A 100 3.07 -11.86 -6.44
CA THR A 100 3.92 -10.99 -7.25
C THR A 100 3.18 -9.69 -7.51
N ILE A 101 3.88 -8.58 -7.29
CA ILE A 101 3.39 -7.24 -7.61
C ILE A 101 4.43 -6.52 -8.48
N PRO A 102 4.03 -5.63 -9.40
CA PRO A 102 4.98 -4.75 -10.08
C PRO A 102 5.68 -3.86 -9.04
N GLU A 103 6.98 -3.68 -9.19
CA GLU A 103 7.76 -2.72 -8.40
C GLU A 103 7.29 -1.30 -8.72
N PRO A 104 6.79 -0.55 -7.73
CA PRO A 104 6.47 0.85 -7.95
C PRO A 104 7.72 1.70 -8.13
N ASP A 105 7.70 2.64 -9.07
CA ASP A 105 8.86 3.51 -9.42
C ASP A 105 9.34 4.44 -8.27
N TRP A 106 8.56 4.54 -7.20
CA TRP A 106 8.77 5.43 -6.06
C TRP A 106 9.36 4.73 -4.83
N VAL A 107 9.68 3.43 -4.94
CA VAL A 107 10.21 2.65 -3.82
C VAL A 107 11.65 3.05 -3.49
N ASN A 108 11.92 3.24 -2.20
CA ASN A 108 13.25 3.49 -1.67
C ASN A 108 13.95 2.19 -1.24
N SER A 109 13.22 1.30 -0.56
CA SER A 109 13.77 0.00 -0.14
C SER A 109 12.70 -1.06 0.04
N ILE A 110 13.10 -2.31 -0.19
CA ILE A 110 12.26 -3.51 -0.01
C ILE A 110 13.05 -4.51 0.82
N TYR A 111 12.45 -5.01 1.90
CA TYR A 111 13.10 -6.01 2.76
C TYR A 111 12.10 -7.00 3.33
N ASP A 112 12.58 -8.22 3.60
CA ASP A 112 11.78 -9.28 4.20
C ASP A 112 11.53 -9.05 5.69
N LEU A 113 10.75 -9.93 6.31
CA LEU A 113 10.48 -9.87 7.73
C LEU A 113 11.72 -9.93 8.64
N PHE A 114 12.87 -10.34 8.13
CA PHE A 114 14.14 -10.43 8.85
C PHE A 114 15.12 -9.31 8.49
N GLY A 115 14.69 -8.33 7.68
CA GLY A 115 15.50 -7.18 7.27
C GLY A 115 16.46 -7.48 6.12
N ASN A 116 16.36 -8.63 5.46
CA ASN A 116 17.15 -8.90 4.26
C ASN A 116 16.57 -8.14 3.08
N THR A 117 17.40 -7.45 2.32
CA THR A 117 16.99 -6.75 1.11
C THR A 117 16.41 -7.74 0.08
N ILE A 118 15.24 -7.40 -0.46
CA ILE A 118 14.63 -8.10 -1.59
C ILE A 118 14.98 -7.33 -2.86
N VAL A 119 15.57 -8.01 -3.83
CA VAL A 119 15.88 -7.45 -5.14
C VAL A 119 14.81 -7.90 -6.14
N PRO A 120 14.03 -6.98 -6.71
CA PRO A 120 13.02 -7.32 -7.72
C PRO A 120 13.65 -7.98 -8.95
N LEU A 121 12.91 -8.91 -9.54
CA LEU A 121 13.30 -9.60 -10.77
C LEU A 121 12.38 -9.12 -11.89
N GLU A 122 12.97 -8.58 -12.97
CA GLU A 122 12.21 -8.08 -14.12
C GLU A 122 11.14 -7.02 -13.73
N GLY A 123 11.45 -6.18 -12.74
CA GLY A 123 10.52 -5.15 -12.23
C GLY A 123 9.37 -5.73 -11.40
N MET A 124 9.49 -6.97 -10.94
CA MET A 124 8.48 -7.65 -10.13
C MET A 124 9.02 -8.00 -8.75
N ILE A 125 8.24 -7.67 -7.72
CA ILE A 125 8.50 -8.04 -6.32
C ILE A 125 7.76 -9.35 -6.04
N SER A 126 8.48 -10.39 -5.61
CA SER A 126 7.89 -11.70 -5.26
C SER A 126 8.06 -12.00 -3.78
N PHE A 127 6.98 -12.43 -3.12
CA PHE A 127 6.96 -12.73 -1.70
C PHE A 127 5.88 -13.75 -1.35
N ASP A 128 6.16 -14.65 -0.41
CA ASP A 128 5.23 -15.60 0.21
C ASP A 128 5.10 -15.36 1.72
N ARG A 129 6.00 -14.53 2.29
CA ARG A 129 6.06 -14.13 3.70
C ARG A 129 5.94 -12.61 3.83
N PRO A 130 5.76 -12.07 5.05
CA PRO A 130 5.63 -10.63 5.22
C PRO A 130 6.85 -9.87 4.71
N ILE A 131 6.61 -8.76 4.02
CA ILE A 131 7.63 -7.84 3.51
C ILE A 131 7.30 -6.40 3.88
N TYR A 132 8.33 -5.56 3.83
CA TYR A 132 8.25 -4.12 4.05
C TYR A 132 8.69 -3.38 2.79
N ILE A 133 7.97 -2.33 2.43
CA ILE A 133 8.31 -1.42 1.33
C ILE A 133 8.31 0.02 1.87
N ASP A 134 9.48 0.65 1.91
CA ASP A 134 9.65 2.05 2.33
C ASP A 134 9.72 2.98 1.11
N PHE A 135 9.09 4.14 1.22
CA PHE A 135 9.03 5.15 0.16
C PHE A 135 8.63 6.53 0.69
N ASP A 136 8.99 7.59 -0.04
CA ASP A 136 8.74 8.96 0.43
C ASP A 136 7.34 9.48 0.08
N ASN A 137 6.90 9.27 -1.17
CA ASN A 137 5.65 9.78 -1.73
C ASN A 137 5.04 8.77 -2.70
N ALA A 138 3.72 8.55 -2.63
CA ALA A 138 3.02 7.77 -3.65
C ALA A 138 2.50 8.68 -4.77
N PRO A 139 2.57 8.28 -6.05
CA PRO A 139 1.94 9.01 -7.13
C PRO A 139 0.43 8.99 -6.95
N PRO A 140 -0.27 10.05 -7.38
CA PRO A 140 -1.72 10.09 -7.35
C PRO A 140 -2.31 9.02 -8.26
N LYS A 141 -3.40 8.39 -7.81
CA LYS A 141 -4.17 7.40 -8.56
C LYS A 141 -5.42 8.06 -9.14
N ALA A 142 -5.54 8.09 -10.46
CA ALA A 142 -6.78 8.48 -11.13
C ALA A 142 -7.71 7.26 -11.31
N ASP A 143 -9.01 7.50 -11.16
CA ASP A 143 -10.03 6.51 -11.49
C ASP A 143 -10.29 6.54 -13.00
N ASN A 144 -10.42 5.36 -13.59
CA ASN A 144 -10.75 5.24 -15.02
C ASN A 144 -12.27 5.29 -15.20
N ASP A 145 -12.73 6.18 -16.07
CA ASP A 145 -14.11 6.26 -16.50
C ASP A 145 -14.22 6.02 -18.01
N GLU A 146 -15.16 5.15 -18.41
CA GLU A 146 -15.57 5.00 -19.80
C GLU A 146 -16.94 5.67 -19.99
N LEU A 147 -16.96 6.71 -20.82
CA LEU A 147 -18.13 7.53 -21.04
C LEU A 147 -18.45 7.58 -22.53
N THR A 148 -19.74 7.48 -22.83
CA THR A 148 -20.28 7.64 -24.18
C THR A 148 -21.38 8.68 -24.17
N THR A 149 -21.52 9.39 -25.28
CA THR A 149 -22.59 10.34 -25.51
C THR A 149 -23.04 10.22 -26.96
N ASP A 150 -24.31 10.51 -27.23
CA ASP A 150 -24.78 10.60 -28.61
C ASP A 150 -24.11 11.81 -29.29
N GLU A 151 -24.09 11.79 -30.62
CA GLU A 151 -23.67 12.95 -31.40
C GLU A 151 -24.47 14.21 -31.02
N ASP A 152 -23.82 15.37 -31.13
CA ASP A 152 -24.38 16.69 -30.81
C ASP A 152 -24.89 16.87 -29.37
N LYS A 153 -24.59 15.94 -28.46
CA LYS A 153 -24.86 16.08 -27.03
C LYS A 153 -23.57 16.33 -26.25
N SER A 154 -23.56 17.42 -25.49
CA SER A 154 -22.50 17.66 -24.52
C SER A 154 -22.66 16.73 -23.33
N LEU A 155 -21.52 16.25 -22.82
CA LEU A 155 -21.44 15.42 -21.62
C LEU A 155 -20.52 16.10 -20.63
N ASP A 156 -21.04 16.31 -19.42
CA ASP A 156 -20.27 16.69 -18.25
C ASP A 156 -19.54 15.46 -17.69
N ILE A 157 -18.21 15.53 -17.64
CA ILE A 157 -17.33 14.49 -17.15
C ILE A 157 -16.78 14.93 -15.80
N THR A 158 -16.95 14.12 -14.75
CA THR A 158 -16.30 14.39 -13.47
C THR A 158 -15.07 13.53 -13.31
N LEU A 159 -13.88 14.12 -13.30
CA LEU A 159 -12.64 13.37 -13.07
C LEU A 159 -12.44 13.15 -11.57
N THR A 160 -12.15 11.90 -11.21
CA THR A 160 -11.85 11.50 -9.84
C THR A 160 -10.45 10.92 -9.75
N ALA A 161 -9.68 11.41 -8.79
CA ALA A 161 -8.37 10.88 -8.43
C ALA A 161 -8.16 11.03 -6.94
N ASN A 162 -7.24 10.25 -6.43
CA ASN A 162 -6.81 10.25 -5.06
C ASN A 162 -5.30 10.38 -5.00
N ASP A 163 -4.84 11.44 -4.35
CA ASP A 163 -3.49 11.48 -3.82
C ASP A 163 -3.56 11.16 -2.34
N ILE A 164 -2.88 10.10 -1.94
CA ILE A 164 -2.93 9.65 -0.55
C ILE A 164 -2.02 10.49 0.34
N ASP A 165 -1.02 11.17 -0.23
CA ASP A 165 -0.13 12.11 0.43
C ASP A 165 -0.75 13.49 0.62
N GLY A 166 -1.86 13.75 -0.07
CA GLY A 166 -2.58 15.01 -0.02
C GLY A 166 -1.95 16.08 -0.89
N ASP A 167 -1.10 15.68 -1.83
CA ASP A 167 -0.51 16.57 -2.82
C ASP A 167 -1.58 17.15 -3.76
N ASP A 168 -1.35 18.38 -4.22
CA ASP A 168 -2.24 19.04 -5.17
C ASP A 168 -2.23 18.30 -6.51
N LEU A 169 -3.41 17.88 -6.97
CA LEU A 169 -3.58 17.15 -8.21
C LEU A 169 -3.56 18.06 -9.43
N THR A 170 -2.70 17.76 -10.41
CA THR A 170 -2.71 18.37 -11.74
C THR A 170 -3.18 17.40 -12.81
N TRP A 171 -4.12 17.84 -13.64
CA TRP A 171 -4.71 17.04 -14.72
C TRP A 171 -4.19 17.49 -16.08
N HIS A 172 -3.91 16.52 -16.96
CA HIS A 172 -3.56 16.77 -18.36
C HIS A 172 -4.23 15.73 -19.26
N ILE A 173 -4.54 16.14 -20.49
CA ILE A 173 -5.12 15.24 -21.50
C ILE A 173 -3.97 14.48 -22.16
N VAL A 174 -3.94 13.16 -21.97
CA VAL A 174 -2.94 12.28 -22.62
C VAL A 174 -3.35 12.00 -24.07
N THR A 175 -4.61 11.61 -24.27
CA THR A 175 -5.19 11.32 -25.58
C THR A 175 -6.48 12.11 -25.73
N PRO A 176 -6.60 12.97 -26.75
CA PRO A 176 -7.85 13.68 -27.00
C PRO A 176 -8.95 12.71 -27.48
N PRO A 177 -10.23 13.11 -27.34
CA PRO A 177 -11.36 12.35 -27.88
C PRO A 177 -11.16 12.04 -29.36
N ALA A 178 -11.47 10.80 -29.77
CA ALA A 178 -11.39 10.41 -31.18
C ALA A 178 -12.38 11.21 -32.06
N HIS A 179 -13.52 11.61 -31.46
CA HIS A 179 -14.52 12.47 -32.07
C HIS A 179 -14.93 13.57 -31.10
N GLY A 180 -14.97 14.79 -31.62
CA GLY A 180 -15.35 15.99 -30.87
C GLY A 180 -14.19 16.71 -30.18
N SER A 181 -14.49 17.65 -29.29
CA SER A 181 -13.51 18.46 -28.57
C SER A 181 -13.78 18.47 -27.08
N LEU A 182 -12.73 18.48 -26.27
CA LEU A 182 -12.83 18.58 -24.82
C LEU A 182 -12.57 20.02 -24.40
N SER A 183 -13.47 20.57 -23.58
CA SER A 183 -13.40 21.92 -23.05
C SER A 183 -13.68 21.92 -21.55
N GLY A 184 -13.11 22.86 -20.80
CA GLY A 184 -13.33 22.89 -19.35
C GLY A 184 -12.43 23.88 -18.66
N LYS A 185 -12.96 24.56 -17.64
CA LYS A 185 -12.19 25.44 -16.76
C LYS A 185 -11.70 24.65 -15.56
N ARG A 186 -10.39 24.64 -15.35
CA ARG A 186 -9.75 24.19 -14.10
C ARG A 186 -10.29 25.04 -12.94
N LEU A 187 -11.20 24.50 -12.13
CA LEU A 187 -11.52 25.10 -10.83
C LEU A 187 -10.45 24.70 -9.83
N ILE A 188 -9.58 25.66 -9.49
CA ILE A 188 -8.70 25.55 -8.33
C ILE A 188 -9.56 25.96 -7.13
N SER A 189 -10.18 25.00 -6.43
CA SER A 189 -10.86 25.30 -5.16
C SER A 189 -10.05 24.76 -4.00
N LEU A 190 -9.35 25.68 -3.33
CA LEU A 190 -8.81 25.47 -1.99
C LEU A 190 -9.94 25.06 -1.05
N THR A 191 -9.66 24.04 -0.23
CA THR A 191 -10.44 23.58 0.92
C THR A 191 -11.66 22.70 0.61
N ARG A 192 -11.44 21.38 0.77
CA ARG A 192 -12.37 20.36 1.28
C ARG A 192 -13.75 20.29 0.58
N LEU A 193 -13.77 19.74 -0.64
CA LEU A 193 -14.65 18.66 -1.12
C LEU A 193 -14.33 18.39 -2.60
N ARG A 194 -14.10 17.12 -2.93
CA ARG A 194 -13.65 16.62 -4.24
C ARG A 194 -14.80 16.67 -5.25
N GLN A 195 -14.69 17.49 -6.30
CA GLN A 195 -15.49 17.40 -7.53
C GLN A 195 -14.98 18.39 -8.58
N THR A 196 -14.73 17.93 -9.81
CA THR A 196 -14.45 18.82 -10.97
C THR A 196 -15.18 18.28 -12.19
N SER A 197 -16.08 19.06 -12.81
CA SER A 197 -16.72 18.73 -14.09
C SER A 197 -15.95 19.34 -15.30
N MET A 198 -15.92 18.63 -16.43
CA MET A 198 -15.39 19.07 -17.72
C MET A 198 -16.43 18.80 -18.84
N GLU A 199 -16.57 19.70 -19.81
CA GLU A 199 -17.57 19.62 -20.89
C GLU A 199 -16.94 19.17 -22.22
N LEU A 200 -17.41 18.07 -22.80
CA LEU A 200 -17.08 17.69 -24.18
C LEU A 200 -18.05 18.39 -25.16
N THR A 201 -17.53 19.12 -26.16
CA THR A 201 -18.30 19.67 -27.30
C THR A 201 -17.79 19.09 -28.61
N ALA A 202 -18.59 18.34 -29.36
CA ALA A 202 -18.15 17.87 -30.68
C ALA A 202 -18.34 18.94 -31.77
N LEU A 203 -17.30 19.20 -32.58
CA LEU A 203 -17.38 20.06 -33.77
C LEU A 203 -16.92 19.29 -35.02
N HIS A 204 -17.78 19.24 -36.02
CA HIS A 204 -17.61 18.49 -37.28
C HIS A 204 -16.92 19.34 -38.37
N SER A 205 -16.16 18.68 -39.25
CA SER A 205 -15.86 19.13 -40.61
C SER A 205 -16.09 17.93 -41.53
N LYS A 206 -16.87 18.16 -42.60
CA LYS A 206 -17.32 17.21 -43.62
C LYS A 206 -16.24 16.31 -44.20
#